data_AF-A0A920MFL8-F1
#
_entry.id   AF-A0A920MFL8-F1
#
_cell.length_a   1.000
_cell.length_b   1.000
_cell.length_c   1.000
_cell.angle_alpha   90.00
_cell.angle_beta   90.00
_cell.angle_gamma   90.00
#
_symmetry.space_group_name_H-M   'P 1'
#
loop_
_entity.id
_entity.type
_entity.pdbx_description
1 polymer ?
#
loop_
_entity_poly.entity_id
_entity_poly.type
_entity_poly.pdbx_seq_one_letter_code
_entity_poly.pdbx_strand_id
1 'polypeptide(L)'
;MLYLGHQGSIWWLIYKAQEEKPTYSEGLHWFNIAALLANAFFITMHLFQTGIWYDGLAQDVLEVSAQWSVIVLLFMVLIMENQRRGMFLGKKIGFVSNAAVSIRKYHGYYFAWATIYTFWYHPMVGTQGHLMGFLYMFLLLLQGSLFFTRMHLNPKWTIFLEATVVVHAMLVALAAGHNWPMFLFGFLGVFVVTQMYGLPISQKMRWLIWVAFTGVFIGVYSYKGWDTWHEIFFVSGTLWACAILFSGLILLIQPKNTISEEG
;
A
#
# COMPACT_ATOMS: atom_id res chain seq x y z
N MET A 1 -24.42 -1.99 -5.14
CA MET A 1 -24.38 -3.34 -5.76
C MET A 1 -23.08 -3.61 -6.53
N LEU A 2 -22.64 -2.72 -7.43
CA LEU A 2 -21.39 -2.92 -8.19
C LEU A 2 -20.15 -3.07 -7.29
N TYR A 3 -20.02 -2.26 -6.23
CA TYR A 3 -18.97 -2.43 -5.21
C TYR A 3 -18.95 -3.84 -4.59
N LEU A 4 -20.10 -4.34 -4.12
CA LEU A 4 -20.20 -5.69 -3.53
C LEU A 4 -19.93 -6.79 -4.55
N GLY A 5 -20.38 -6.61 -5.80
CA GLY A 5 -20.08 -7.52 -6.90
C GLY A 5 -18.58 -7.57 -7.18
N HIS A 6 -17.91 -6.40 -7.21
CA HIS A 6 -16.47 -6.31 -7.39
C HIS A 6 -15.74 -7.02 -6.24
N GLN A 7 -16.09 -6.70 -5.00
CA GLN A 7 -15.49 -7.28 -3.81
C GLN A 7 -15.67 -8.81 -3.76
N GLY A 8 -16.89 -9.29 -3.95
CA GLY A 8 -17.24 -10.70 -3.92
C GLY A 8 -16.52 -11.49 -5.02
N SER A 9 -16.42 -10.93 -6.23
CA SER A 9 -15.71 -11.56 -7.35
C SER A 9 -14.23 -11.76 -7.04
N ILE A 10 -13.55 -10.73 -6.55
CA ILE A 10 -12.12 -10.81 -6.24
C ILE A 10 -11.85 -11.71 -5.04
N TRP A 11 -12.65 -11.64 -3.97
CA TRP A 11 -12.53 -12.55 -2.84
C TRP A 11 -12.77 -14.01 -3.23
N TRP A 12 -13.75 -14.27 -4.08
CA TRP A 12 -14.00 -15.62 -4.60
C TRP A 12 -12.80 -16.14 -5.41
N LEU A 13 -12.18 -15.31 -6.26
CA LEU A 13 -10.98 -15.68 -7.01
C LEU A 13 -9.77 -15.96 -6.09
N ILE A 14 -9.58 -15.15 -5.05
CA ILE A 14 -8.54 -15.40 -4.03
C ILE A 14 -8.79 -16.74 -3.34
N TYR A 15 -10.05 -17.01 -2.95
CA TYR A 15 -10.44 -18.28 -2.34
C TYR A 15 -10.15 -19.47 -3.26
N LYS A 16 -10.56 -19.41 -4.53
CA LYS A 16 -10.29 -20.47 -5.52
C LYS A 16 -8.80 -20.71 -5.72
N ALA A 17 -7.99 -19.65 -5.76
CA ALA A 17 -6.55 -19.78 -5.89
C ALA A 17 -5.90 -20.37 -4.62
N GLN A 18 -6.37 -20.03 -3.42
CA GLN A 18 -5.91 -20.65 -2.19
C GLN A 18 -6.29 -22.13 -2.09
N GLU A 19 -7.46 -22.51 -2.61
CA GLU A 19 -7.93 -23.90 -2.68
C GLU A 19 -7.04 -24.74 -3.62
N GLU A 20 -6.66 -24.19 -4.77
CA GLU A 20 -5.79 -24.86 -5.76
C GLU A 20 -4.34 -25.02 -5.29
N LYS A 21 -3.89 -24.24 -4.30
CA LYS A 21 -2.51 -24.24 -3.78
C LYS A 21 -1.43 -24.23 -4.88
N PRO A 22 -1.51 -23.30 -5.85
CA PRO A 22 -0.59 -23.28 -6.97
C PRO A 22 0.82 -22.88 -6.52
N THR A 23 1.81 -23.32 -7.28
CA THR A 23 3.18 -22.79 -7.16
C THR A 23 3.30 -21.45 -7.88
N TYR A 24 4.29 -20.66 -7.48
CA TYR A 24 4.58 -19.38 -8.13
C TYR A 24 5.08 -19.59 -9.56
N SER A 25 4.39 -19.01 -10.54
CA SER A 25 4.70 -19.14 -11.97
C SER A 25 5.18 -17.83 -12.59
N GLU A 26 5.87 -17.90 -13.73
CA GLU A 26 6.23 -16.72 -14.54
C GLU A 26 5.06 -16.20 -15.38
N GLY A 27 4.10 -17.07 -15.69
CA GLY A 27 2.89 -16.73 -16.43
C GLY A 27 1.71 -16.38 -15.52
N LEU A 28 0.54 -16.28 -16.15
CA LEU A 28 -0.73 -16.07 -15.47
C LEU A 28 -1.46 -17.40 -15.30
N HIS A 29 -2.01 -17.64 -14.12
CA HIS A 29 -3.01 -18.67 -13.90
C HIS A 29 -4.38 -18.20 -14.39
N TRP A 30 -5.33 -19.11 -14.53
CA TRP A 30 -6.68 -18.78 -14.99
C TRP A 30 -7.36 -17.73 -14.08
N PHE A 31 -7.17 -17.84 -12.76
CA PHE A 31 -7.74 -16.89 -11.81
C PHE A 31 -7.10 -15.51 -11.89
N ASN A 32 -5.86 -15.38 -12.39
CA ASN A 32 -5.24 -14.08 -12.63
C ASN A 32 -5.90 -13.40 -13.83
N ILE A 33 -6.12 -14.16 -14.92
CA ILE A 33 -6.83 -13.67 -16.11
C ILE A 33 -8.26 -13.26 -15.72
N ALA A 34 -8.96 -14.10 -14.94
CA ALA A 34 -10.29 -13.78 -14.44
C ALA A 34 -10.30 -12.53 -13.55
N ALA A 35 -9.31 -12.34 -12.68
CA ALA A 35 -9.19 -11.14 -11.84
C ALA A 35 -8.94 -9.88 -12.67
N LEU A 36 -8.08 -9.96 -13.70
CA LEU A 36 -7.84 -8.86 -14.62
C LEU A 36 -9.11 -8.47 -15.39
N LEU A 37 -9.85 -9.45 -15.91
CA LEU A 37 -11.11 -9.21 -16.61
C LEU A 37 -12.19 -8.66 -15.68
N ALA A 38 -12.30 -9.17 -14.45
CA ALA A 38 -13.24 -8.65 -13.46
C ALA A 38 -12.91 -7.19 -13.11
N ASN A 39 -11.64 -6.88 -12.82
CA ASN A 39 -11.20 -5.51 -12.58
C ASN A 39 -11.49 -4.60 -13.76
N ALA A 40 -11.16 -5.00 -15.00
CA ALA A 40 -11.43 -4.21 -16.19
C ALA A 40 -12.94 -3.94 -16.39
N PHE A 41 -13.78 -4.95 -16.16
CA PHE A 41 -15.24 -4.81 -16.19
C PHE A 41 -15.72 -3.80 -15.14
N PHE A 42 -15.34 -3.97 -13.87
CA PHE A 42 -15.79 -3.09 -12.79
C PHE A 42 -15.23 -1.67 -12.89
N ILE A 43 -14.03 -1.49 -13.42
CA ILE A 43 -13.48 -0.15 -13.73
C ILE A 43 -14.35 0.55 -14.78
N THR A 44 -14.69 -0.16 -15.85
CA THR A 44 -15.55 0.37 -16.91
C THR A 44 -16.94 0.70 -16.38
N MET A 45 -17.52 -0.18 -15.58
CA MET A 45 -18.82 0.05 -14.95
C MET A 45 -18.80 1.22 -13.97
N HIS A 46 -17.72 1.39 -13.20
CA HIS A 46 -17.56 2.54 -12.31
C HIS A 46 -17.49 3.85 -13.11
N LEU A 47 -16.75 3.87 -14.22
CA LEU A 47 -16.69 5.04 -15.09
C LEU A 47 -18.06 5.43 -15.65
N PHE A 48 -18.83 4.46 -16.17
CA PHE A 48 -20.20 4.72 -16.62
C PHE A 48 -21.11 5.19 -15.48
N GLN A 49 -20.98 4.57 -14.30
CA GLN A 49 -21.81 4.90 -13.16
C GLN A 49 -21.49 6.32 -12.63
N THR A 50 -20.22 6.72 -12.54
CA THR A 50 -19.84 8.10 -12.19
C THR A 50 -20.36 9.07 -13.26
N GLY A 51 -20.26 8.72 -14.54
CA GLY A 51 -20.71 9.59 -15.63
C GLY A 51 -22.22 9.87 -15.63
N ILE A 52 -23.03 8.93 -15.16
CA ILE A 52 -24.50 9.06 -15.16
C ILE A 52 -25.03 9.58 -13.81
N TRP A 53 -24.48 9.09 -12.69
CA TRP A 53 -25.01 9.37 -11.36
C TRP A 53 -24.07 10.16 -10.46
N TYR A 54 -22.83 10.44 -10.87
CA TYR A 54 -21.76 11.03 -10.05
C TYR A 54 -21.49 10.26 -8.73
N ASP A 55 -22.13 9.10 -8.59
CA ASP A 55 -22.31 8.42 -7.34
C ASP A 55 -21.05 7.59 -7.01
N GLY A 56 -20.78 7.40 -5.73
CA GLY A 56 -19.61 6.75 -5.17
C GLY A 56 -19.78 6.69 -3.66
N LEU A 57 -19.04 5.81 -2.97
CA LEU A 57 -19.28 5.63 -1.52
C LEU A 57 -18.99 6.91 -0.72
N ALA A 58 -18.22 7.86 -1.26
CA ALA A 58 -17.96 9.15 -0.62
C ALA A 58 -19.21 9.96 -0.23
N GLN A 59 -20.38 9.68 -0.83
CA GLN A 59 -21.63 10.33 -0.40
C GLN A 59 -22.20 9.72 0.89
N ASP A 60 -21.89 8.44 1.16
CA ASP A 60 -22.52 7.64 2.21
C ASP A 60 -21.59 7.28 3.37
N VAL A 61 -20.27 7.39 3.18
CA VAL A 61 -19.26 7.01 4.18
C VAL A 61 -18.21 8.09 4.37
N LEU A 62 -17.54 8.05 5.53
CA LEU A 62 -16.55 9.06 5.89
C LEU A 62 -15.25 8.88 5.09
N GLU A 63 -14.62 9.98 4.67
CA GLU A 63 -13.31 9.96 4.00
C GLU A 63 -12.25 9.26 4.85
N VAL A 64 -12.32 9.45 6.16
CA VAL A 64 -11.39 8.86 7.11
C VAL A 64 -11.42 7.33 7.06
N SER A 65 -12.55 6.68 6.74
CA SER A 65 -12.58 5.22 6.63
C SER A 65 -11.86 4.73 5.37
N ALA A 66 -11.97 5.44 4.25
CA ALA A 66 -11.20 5.14 3.04
C ALA A 66 -9.71 5.45 3.21
N GLN A 67 -9.37 6.43 4.04
CA GLN A 67 -7.98 6.72 4.41
C GLN A 67 -7.40 5.59 5.29
N TRP A 68 -8.12 5.15 6.32
CA TRP A 68 -7.65 4.09 7.22
C TRP A 68 -7.52 2.73 6.55
N SER A 69 -8.35 2.41 5.54
CA SER A 69 -8.20 1.16 4.78
C SER A 69 -6.81 1.07 4.12
N VAL A 70 -6.33 2.19 3.56
CA VAL A 70 -5.01 2.27 2.93
C VAL A 70 -3.89 2.35 3.98
N ILE A 71 -4.06 3.10 5.07
CA ILE A 71 -3.05 3.17 6.15
C ILE A 71 -2.74 1.77 6.70
N VAL A 72 -3.78 0.95 6.92
CA VAL A 72 -3.61 -0.43 7.38
C VAL A 72 -2.89 -1.29 6.35
N LEU A 73 -3.26 -1.18 5.07
CA LEU A 73 -2.53 -1.85 3.99
C LEU A 73 -1.03 -1.48 4.03
N LEU A 74 -0.71 -0.19 4.16
CA LEU A 74 0.66 0.31 4.16
C LEU A 74 1.48 -0.22 5.34
N PHE A 75 0.96 -0.17 6.57
CA PHE A 75 1.73 -0.70 7.71
C PHE A 75 1.78 -2.23 7.70
N MET A 76 0.77 -2.93 7.16
CA MET A 76 0.83 -4.39 6.98
C MET A 76 1.94 -4.78 5.99
N VAL A 77 2.14 -3.99 4.92
CA VAL A 77 3.29 -4.15 4.02
C VAL A 77 4.61 -3.97 4.79
N LEU A 78 4.73 -2.99 5.69
CA LEU A 78 5.93 -2.84 6.53
C LEU A 78 6.20 -4.08 7.39
N ILE A 79 5.16 -4.63 8.04
CA ILE A 79 5.29 -5.85 8.85
C ILE A 79 5.73 -7.04 7.99
N MET A 80 5.08 -7.28 6.85
CA MET A 80 5.39 -8.41 5.96
C MET A 80 6.82 -8.34 5.40
N GLU A 81 7.26 -7.14 5.06
CA GLU A 81 8.56 -6.89 4.43
C GLU A 81 9.71 -6.78 5.45
N ASN A 82 9.45 -6.69 6.75
CA ASN A 82 10.48 -6.61 7.80
C ASN A 82 11.50 -7.77 7.69
N GLN A 83 11.07 -8.98 7.33
CA GLN A 83 12.00 -10.11 7.16
C GLN A 83 13.00 -9.90 6.01
N ARG A 84 12.64 -9.13 4.99
CA ARG A 84 13.46 -8.87 3.81
C ARG A 84 14.32 -7.60 3.96
N ARG A 85 13.71 -6.50 4.41
CA ARG A 85 14.34 -5.17 4.44
C ARG A 85 14.56 -4.57 5.83
N GLY A 86 14.08 -5.23 6.89
CA GLY A 86 14.06 -4.68 8.25
C GLY A 86 13.02 -3.57 8.43
N MET A 87 12.79 -3.16 9.68
CA MET A 87 11.92 -2.02 10.01
C MET A 87 12.67 -0.70 9.99
N PHE A 88 13.92 -0.69 10.45
CA PHE A 88 14.72 0.53 10.56
C PHE A 88 16.16 0.26 10.15
N LEU A 89 16.64 1.00 9.16
CA LEU A 89 18.05 1.00 8.73
C LEU A 89 18.57 -0.40 8.37
N GLY A 90 17.72 -1.25 7.79
CA GLY A 90 18.04 -2.64 7.45
C GLY A 90 17.96 -3.62 8.63
N LYS A 91 17.68 -3.14 9.85
CA LYS A 91 17.58 -3.98 11.05
C LYS A 91 16.18 -4.59 11.17
N LYS A 92 16.13 -5.91 11.28
CA LYS A 92 14.91 -6.68 11.47
C LYS A 92 14.49 -6.66 12.93
N ILE A 93 13.19 -6.62 13.18
CA ILE A 93 12.62 -6.77 14.53
C ILE A 93 12.00 -8.16 14.64
N GLY A 94 12.46 -8.98 15.59
CA GLY A 94 12.08 -10.40 15.67
C GLY A 94 10.57 -10.63 15.84
N PHE A 95 9.93 -9.94 16.77
CA PHE A 95 8.49 -10.11 17.01
C PHE A 95 7.64 -9.63 15.81
N VAL A 96 8.08 -8.59 15.10
CA VAL A 96 7.42 -8.12 13.86
C VAL A 96 7.51 -9.19 12.77
N SER A 97 8.65 -9.86 12.64
CA SER A 97 8.81 -11.00 11.71
C SER A 97 7.87 -12.16 12.03
N ASN A 98 7.59 -12.41 13.31
CA ASN A 98 6.70 -13.49 13.73
C ASN A 98 5.23 -13.16 13.44
N ALA A 99 4.83 -11.90 13.67
CA ALA A 99 3.48 -11.42 13.34
C ALA A 99 3.19 -11.47 11.83
N ALA A 100 4.23 -11.29 10.99
CA ALA A 100 4.10 -11.33 9.53
C ALA A 100 3.56 -12.66 8.99
N VAL A 101 3.80 -13.78 9.67
CA VAL A 101 3.33 -15.12 9.26
C VAL A 101 1.80 -15.13 9.12
N SER A 102 1.09 -14.66 10.15
CA SER A 102 -0.38 -14.57 10.14
C SER A 102 -0.87 -13.59 9.07
N ILE A 103 -0.19 -12.46 8.91
CA ILE A 103 -0.57 -11.44 7.93
C ILE A 103 -0.48 -12.00 6.51
N ARG A 104 0.62 -12.67 6.15
CA ARG A 104 0.81 -13.21 4.79
C ARG A 104 -0.30 -14.17 4.36
N LYS A 105 -0.88 -14.93 5.30
CA LYS A 105 -1.98 -15.84 5.01
C LYS A 105 -3.27 -15.12 4.57
N TYR A 106 -3.56 -13.96 5.14
CA TYR A 106 -4.85 -13.27 4.96
C TYR A 106 -4.76 -11.92 4.25
N HIS A 107 -3.55 -11.41 4.00
CA HIS A 107 -3.34 -10.07 3.42
C HIS A 107 -4.11 -9.89 2.12
N GLY A 108 -4.21 -10.91 1.27
CA GLY A 108 -4.92 -10.84 -0.01
C GLY A 108 -6.37 -10.37 0.14
N TYR A 109 -7.11 -10.89 1.14
CA TYR A 109 -8.50 -10.48 1.37
C TYR A 109 -8.61 -9.04 1.85
N TYR A 110 -7.77 -8.64 2.81
CA TYR A 110 -7.77 -7.26 3.31
C TYR A 110 -7.31 -6.26 2.25
N PHE A 111 -6.26 -6.58 1.51
CA PHE A 111 -5.66 -5.70 0.50
C PHE A 111 -6.62 -5.50 -0.67
N ALA A 112 -7.28 -6.58 -1.09
CA ALA A 112 -8.37 -6.50 -2.06
C ALA A 112 -9.51 -5.60 -1.54
N TRP A 113 -9.94 -5.78 -0.29
CA TRP A 113 -10.97 -4.92 0.30
C TRP A 113 -10.55 -3.46 0.37
N ALA A 114 -9.38 -3.15 0.93
CA ALA A 114 -8.90 -1.78 1.04
C ALA A 114 -8.80 -1.11 -0.34
N THR A 115 -8.27 -1.83 -1.32
CA THR A 115 -8.08 -1.30 -2.68
C THR A 115 -9.43 -1.10 -3.39
N ILE A 116 -10.33 -2.08 -3.34
CA ILE A 116 -11.65 -1.99 -3.99
C ILE A 116 -12.52 -0.94 -3.29
N TYR A 117 -12.49 -0.90 -1.96
CA TYR A 117 -13.23 0.10 -1.18
C TYR A 117 -12.78 1.52 -1.50
N THR A 118 -11.47 1.81 -1.48
CA THR A 118 -10.96 3.13 -1.85
C THR A 118 -11.23 3.45 -3.32
N PHE A 119 -11.16 2.45 -4.21
CA PHE A 119 -11.49 2.62 -5.63
C PHE A 119 -12.95 3.05 -5.84
N TRP A 120 -13.91 2.45 -5.14
CA TRP A 120 -15.34 2.80 -5.21
C TRP A 120 -15.73 3.98 -4.31
N TYR A 121 -14.87 4.37 -3.37
CA TYR A 121 -15.09 5.53 -2.52
C TYR A 121 -15.07 6.81 -3.35
N HIS A 122 -14.01 7.01 -4.13
CA HIS A 122 -13.86 8.22 -4.93
C HIS A 122 -14.68 8.16 -6.22
N PRO A 123 -15.42 9.22 -6.58
CA PRO A 123 -15.98 9.34 -7.92
C PRO A 123 -14.84 9.53 -8.95
N MET A 124 -15.02 9.00 -10.16
CA MET A 124 -14.05 9.11 -11.28
C MET A 124 -14.03 10.51 -11.92
N VAL A 125 -13.64 11.53 -11.15
CA VAL A 125 -13.57 12.93 -11.59
C VAL A 125 -12.21 13.26 -12.20
N GLY A 126 -12.19 14.12 -13.23
CA GLY A 126 -10.97 14.49 -13.96
C GLY A 126 -10.03 15.50 -13.29
N THR A 127 -9.95 15.58 -11.95
CA THR A 127 -8.97 16.46 -11.29
C THR A 127 -7.59 15.79 -11.20
N GLN A 128 -6.50 16.57 -11.10
CA GLN A 128 -5.13 16.01 -11.04
C GLN A 128 -4.94 14.99 -9.90
N GLY A 129 -5.50 15.28 -8.71
CA GLY A 129 -5.45 14.37 -7.56
C GLY A 129 -6.18 13.06 -7.82
N HIS A 130 -7.39 13.12 -8.43
CA HIS A 130 -8.15 11.92 -8.80
C HIS A 130 -7.46 11.12 -9.90
N LEU A 131 -6.95 11.75 -10.96
CA LEU A 131 -6.25 11.05 -12.04
C LEU A 131 -5.05 10.25 -11.51
N MET A 132 -4.23 10.86 -10.65
CA MET A 132 -3.10 10.17 -10.04
C MET A 132 -3.54 9.12 -9.01
N GLY A 133 -4.64 9.37 -8.29
CA GLY A 133 -5.26 8.40 -7.40
C GLY A 133 -5.73 7.16 -8.15
N PHE A 134 -6.53 7.32 -9.20
CA PHE A 134 -7.01 6.21 -10.02
C PHE A 134 -5.89 5.47 -10.73
N LEU A 135 -4.86 6.17 -11.22
CA LEU A 135 -3.66 5.51 -11.73
C LEU A 135 -3.05 4.60 -10.66
N TYR A 136 -2.88 5.10 -9.44
CA TYR A 136 -2.37 4.30 -8.33
C TYR A 136 -3.29 3.12 -7.97
N MET A 137 -4.61 3.34 -7.94
CA MET A 137 -5.58 2.27 -7.71
C MET A 137 -5.51 1.19 -8.79
N PHE A 138 -5.37 1.55 -10.07
CA PHE A 138 -5.22 0.58 -11.15
C PHE A 138 -3.93 -0.24 -11.01
N LEU A 139 -2.83 0.38 -10.58
CA LEU A 139 -1.58 -0.32 -10.29
C LEU A 139 -1.73 -1.30 -9.11
N LEU A 140 -2.48 -0.92 -8.07
CA LEU A 140 -2.77 -1.81 -6.94
C LEU A 140 -3.73 -2.95 -7.31
N LEU A 141 -4.77 -2.68 -8.11
CA LEU A 141 -5.67 -3.72 -8.63
C LEU A 141 -4.92 -4.70 -9.55
N LEU A 142 -3.97 -4.20 -10.36
CA LEU A 142 -3.06 -5.03 -11.13
C LEU A 142 -2.20 -5.91 -10.21
N GLN A 143 -1.52 -5.33 -9.22
CA GLN A 143 -0.74 -6.10 -8.24
C GLN A 143 -1.60 -7.15 -7.52
N GLY A 144 -2.83 -6.79 -7.15
CA GLY A 144 -3.83 -7.65 -6.54
C GLY A 144 -4.41 -8.69 -7.49
N SER A 145 -4.20 -8.59 -8.81
CA SER A 145 -4.59 -9.61 -9.80
C SER A 145 -3.46 -10.61 -10.08
N LEU A 146 -2.22 -10.31 -9.66
CA LEU A 146 -1.02 -11.09 -9.95
C LEU A 146 -0.68 -12.13 -8.86
N PHE A 147 -1.57 -12.40 -7.89
CA PHE A 147 -1.32 -13.39 -6.83
C PHE A 147 -0.86 -14.75 -7.40
N PHE A 148 0.08 -15.40 -6.70
CA PHE A 148 0.76 -16.63 -7.14
C PHE A 148 1.57 -16.51 -8.45
N THR A 149 1.94 -15.31 -8.88
CA THR A 149 2.93 -15.08 -9.96
C THR A 149 4.25 -14.55 -9.39
N ARG A 150 5.36 -14.77 -10.09
CA ARG A 150 6.67 -14.19 -9.72
C ARG A 150 6.66 -12.66 -9.79
N MET A 151 5.81 -12.07 -10.64
CA MET A 151 5.67 -10.62 -10.74
C MET A 151 5.10 -10.01 -9.46
N HIS A 152 4.17 -10.69 -8.77
CA HIS A 152 3.61 -10.21 -7.50
C HIS A 152 4.66 -10.10 -6.39
N LEU A 153 5.72 -10.92 -6.45
CA LEU A 153 6.84 -10.90 -5.51
C LEU A 153 8.01 -10.03 -5.99
N ASN A 154 7.93 -9.43 -7.18
CA ASN A 154 9.06 -8.75 -7.78
C ASN A 154 9.38 -7.45 -7.01
N PRO A 155 10.59 -7.33 -6.42
CA PRO A 155 10.92 -6.19 -5.55
C PRO A 155 11.02 -4.87 -6.30
N LYS A 156 11.36 -4.88 -7.59
CA LYS A 156 11.39 -3.64 -8.40
C LYS A 156 9.98 -3.13 -8.65
N TRP A 157 9.05 -4.05 -8.95
CA TRP A 157 7.64 -3.74 -9.13
C TRP A 157 6.99 -3.26 -7.84
N THR A 158 7.16 -3.98 -6.73
CA THR A 158 6.56 -3.57 -5.45
C THR A 158 7.10 -2.23 -4.96
N ILE A 159 8.40 -1.94 -5.15
CA ILE A 159 8.97 -0.63 -4.82
C ILE A 159 8.46 0.47 -5.74
N PHE A 160 8.21 0.18 -7.01
CA PHE A 160 7.55 1.14 -7.90
C PHE A 160 6.13 1.50 -7.40
N LEU A 161 5.36 0.51 -6.95
CA LEU A 161 4.05 0.76 -6.32
C LEU A 161 4.19 1.59 -5.04
N GLU A 162 5.13 1.23 -4.17
CA GLU A 162 5.41 1.95 -2.94
C GLU A 162 5.87 3.40 -3.19
N ALA A 163 6.64 3.66 -4.24
CA ALA A 163 7.08 5.01 -4.60
C ALA A 163 5.96 5.86 -5.19
N THR A 164 5.02 5.23 -5.92
CA THR A 164 3.89 5.95 -6.56
C THR A 164 2.97 6.61 -5.51
N VAL A 165 2.84 6.03 -4.31
CA VAL A 165 2.04 6.62 -3.21
C VAL A 165 2.58 8.00 -2.79
N VAL A 166 3.91 8.20 -2.85
CA VAL A 166 4.55 9.47 -2.49
C VAL A 166 4.06 10.59 -3.40
N VAL A 167 4.05 10.32 -4.72
CA VAL A 167 3.64 11.28 -5.74
C VAL A 167 2.14 11.57 -5.61
N HIS A 168 1.33 10.53 -5.46
CA HIS A 168 -0.11 10.69 -5.27
C HIS A 168 -0.45 11.51 -4.02
N ALA A 169 0.09 11.15 -2.85
CA ALA A 169 -0.19 11.84 -1.59
C ALA A 169 0.26 13.31 -1.61
N MET A 170 1.41 13.61 -2.21
CA MET A 170 1.87 14.99 -2.39
C MET A 170 0.90 15.80 -3.27
N LEU A 171 0.45 15.25 -4.39
CA LEU A 171 -0.45 15.95 -5.30
C LEU A 171 -1.85 16.17 -4.71
N VAL A 172 -2.38 15.19 -3.96
CA VAL A 172 -3.63 15.36 -3.22
C VAL A 172 -3.49 16.44 -2.16
N ALA A 173 -2.38 16.43 -1.40
CA ALA A 173 -2.14 17.46 -0.38
C ALA A 173 -2.02 18.86 -0.98
N LEU A 174 -1.35 19.01 -2.13
CA LEU A 174 -1.29 20.27 -2.86
C LEU A 174 -2.68 20.73 -3.32
N ALA A 175 -3.46 19.83 -3.91
CA ALA A 175 -4.81 20.14 -4.38
C ALA A 175 -5.78 20.50 -3.23
N ALA A 176 -5.60 19.89 -2.06
CA ALA A 176 -6.40 20.14 -0.86
C ALA A 176 -5.92 21.37 -0.05
N GLY A 177 -4.82 22.03 -0.44
CA GLY A 177 -4.24 23.12 0.34
C GLY A 177 -3.66 22.70 1.69
N HIS A 178 -3.37 21.41 1.86
CA HIS A 178 -2.77 20.84 3.07
C HIS A 178 -1.25 21.04 3.07
N ASN A 179 -0.62 20.73 4.21
CA ASN A 179 0.83 20.78 4.34
C ASN A 179 1.52 19.67 3.51
N TRP A 180 1.68 19.87 2.20
CA TRP A 180 2.27 18.88 1.29
C TRP A 180 3.64 18.30 1.72
N PRO A 181 4.55 19.04 2.40
CA PRO A 181 5.81 18.47 2.90
C PRO A 181 5.60 17.36 3.93
N MET A 182 4.52 17.40 4.72
CA MET A 182 4.17 16.32 5.65
C MET A 182 4.02 14.99 4.90
N PHE A 183 3.29 15.00 3.78
CA PHE A 183 3.06 13.79 2.98
C PHE A 183 4.31 13.39 2.20
N LEU A 184 5.00 14.35 1.56
CA LEU A 184 6.22 14.06 0.79
C LEU A 184 7.31 13.47 1.69
N PHE A 185 7.74 14.21 2.73
CA PHE A 185 8.83 13.78 3.61
C PHE A 185 8.41 12.66 4.55
N GLY A 186 7.12 12.55 4.88
CA GLY A 186 6.59 11.42 5.63
C GLY A 186 6.74 10.10 4.88
N PHE A 187 6.25 10.01 3.64
CA PHE A 187 6.40 8.79 2.84
C PHE A 187 7.85 8.56 2.38
N LEU A 188 8.58 9.61 1.97
CA LEU A 188 10.01 9.47 1.69
C LEU A 188 10.80 9.07 2.93
N GLY A 189 10.40 9.50 4.12
CA GLY A 189 10.99 9.07 5.39
C GLY A 189 10.86 7.56 5.58
N VAL A 190 9.68 6.99 5.30
CA VAL A 190 9.49 5.52 5.28
C VAL A 190 10.38 4.86 4.22
N PHE A 191 10.51 5.46 3.04
CA PHE A 191 11.39 4.92 2.00
C PHE A 191 12.85 4.89 2.43
N VAL A 192 13.37 6.02 2.91
CA VAL A 192 14.78 6.22 3.27
C VAL A 192 15.14 5.42 4.52
N VAL A 193 14.27 5.32 5.52
CA VAL A 193 14.55 4.59 6.77
C VAL A 193 14.30 3.08 6.63
N THR A 194 13.30 2.67 5.85
CA THR A 194 12.83 1.28 5.79
C THR A 194 12.99 0.67 4.39
N GLN A 195 12.34 1.23 3.37
CA GLN A 195 12.14 0.53 2.09
C GLN A 195 13.43 0.33 1.28
N MET A 196 14.32 1.33 1.26
CA MET A 196 15.55 1.29 0.43
C MET A 196 16.53 0.18 0.83
N TYR A 197 16.44 -0.33 2.07
CA TYR A 197 17.30 -1.41 2.55
C TYR A 197 16.94 -2.77 1.95
N GLY A 198 15.77 -2.89 1.32
CA GLY A 198 15.38 -4.02 0.50
C GLY A 198 15.92 -3.97 -0.93
N LEU A 199 16.55 -2.87 -1.36
CA LEU A 199 17.11 -2.76 -2.70
C LEU A 199 18.56 -3.28 -2.74
N PRO A 200 18.98 -3.93 -3.85
CA PRO A 200 20.36 -4.35 -4.07
C PRO A 200 21.25 -3.16 -4.48
N ILE A 201 21.24 -2.10 -3.67
CA ILE A 201 22.03 -0.87 -3.89
C ILE A 201 23.19 -0.79 -2.90
N SER A 202 24.30 -0.20 -3.34
CA SER A 202 25.51 -0.05 -2.52
C SER A 202 25.29 0.88 -1.32
N GLN A 203 26.10 0.72 -0.27
CA GLN A 203 26.06 1.62 0.89
C GLN A 203 26.34 3.08 0.51
N LYS A 204 27.17 3.32 -0.52
CA LYS A 204 27.42 4.67 -1.05
C LYS A 204 26.14 5.29 -1.63
N MET A 205 25.36 4.52 -2.40
CA MET A 205 24.08 4.98 -2.94
C MET A 205 23.07 5.29 -1.84
N ARG A 206 23.02 4.46 -0.79
CA ARG A 206 22.16 4.74 0.38
C ARG A 206 22.53 6.05 1.07
N TRP A 207 23.82 6.33 1.23
CA TRP A 207 24.28 7.62 1.77
C TRP A 207 23.93 8.79 0.86
N LEU A 208 24.07 8.64 -0.45
CA LEU A 208 23.66 9.66 -1.41
C LEU A 208 22.16 9.96 -1.31
N ILE A 209 21.31 8.94 -1.15
CA ILE A 209 19.88 9.10 -0.93
C ILE A 209 19.61 9.85 0.39
N TRP A 210 20.30 9.51 1.48
CA TRP A 210 20.19 10.22 2.77
C TRP A 210 20.58 11.69 2.66
N VAL A 211 21.68 11.99 1.98
CA VAL A 211 22.16 13.37 1.76
C VAL A 211 21.16 14.14 0.90
N ALA A 212 20.67 13.55 -0.18
CA ALA A 212 19.65 14.17 -1.04
C ALA A 212 18.35 14.43 -0.27
N PHE A 213 17.85 13.45 0.48
CA PHE A 213 16.66 13.60 1.32
C PHE A 213 16.81 14.74 2.32
N THR A 214 17.93 14.77 3.04
CA THR A 214 18.21 15.82 4.05
C THR A 214 18.39 17.19 3.40
N GLY A 215 19.10 17.28 2.28
CA GLY A 215 19.31 18.53 1.55
C GLY A 215 18.02 19.12 1.00
N VAL A 216 17.16 18.28 0.41
CA VAL A 216 15.83 18.69 -0.08
C VAL A 216 14.93 19.10 1.09
N PHE A 217 14.96 18.36 2.20
CA PHE A 217 14.23 18.72 3.41
C PHE A 217 14.61 20.10 3.94
N ILE A 218 15.91 20.35 4.13
CA ILE A 218 16.42 21.66 4.57
C ILE A 218 16.03 22.75 3.57
N GLY A 219 16.24 22.51 2.26
CA GLY A 219 15.89 23.49 1.23
C GLY A 219 14.42 23.89 1.22
N VAL A 220 13.51 22.92 1.34
CA VAL A 220 12.06 23.17 1.40
C VAL A 220 11.67 23.97 2.63
N TYR A 221 12.14 23.57 3.83
CA TYR A 221 11.77 24.26 5.07
C TYR A 221 12.49 25.60 5.27
N SER A 222 13.67 25.79 4.67
CA SER A 222 14.31 27.11 4.57
C SER A 222 13.51 28.10 3.74
N TYR A 223 12.79 27.64 2.70
CA TYR A 223 11.92 28.49 1.89
C TYR A 223 10.52 28.66 2.49
N LYS A 224 9.92 27.57 2.96
CA LYS A 224 8.54 27.54 3.48
C LYS A 224 8.41 28.10 4.90
N GLY A 225 9.50 28.12 5.68
CA GLY A 225 9.49 28.38 7.11
C GLY A 225 9.39 27.09 7.93
N TRP A 226 9.97 27.12 9.14
CA TRP A 226 10.18 25.91 9.94
C TRP A 226 8.98 25.53 10.82
N ASP A 227 7.95 26.36 10.97
CA ASP A 227 6.90 26.16 11.98
C ASP A 227 6.23 24.78 11.96
N THR A 228 6.08 24.19 10.77
CA THR A 228 5.42 22.89 10.53
C THR A 228 6.41 21.76 10.21
N TRP A 229 7.68 21.90 10.58
CA TRP A 229 8.72 20.90 10.28
C TRP A 229 8.46 19.54 10.93
N HIS A 230 7.88 19.54 12.13
CA HIS A 230 7.63 18.34 12.92
C HIS A 230 6.52 17.45 12.33
N GLU A 231 5.66 18.00 11.48
CA GLU A 231 4.54 17.26 10.87
C GLU A 231 5.03 16.14 9.94
N ILE A 232 6.26 16.20 9.41
CA ILE A 232 6.84 15.12 8.59
C ILE A 232 6.84 13.75 9.29
N PHE A 233 6.80 13.75 10.63
CA PHE A 233 6.73 12.52 11.42
C PHE A 233 5.32 11.95 11.54
N PHE A 234 4.26 12.66 11.14
CA PHE A 234 2.90 12.16 11.30
C PHE A 234 2.67 10.94 10.42
N VAL A 235 2.98 11.02 9.12
CA VAL A 235 2.81 9.85 8.23
C VAL A 235 3.76 8.72 8.60
N SER A 236 5.07 9.00 8.69
CA SER A 236 6.08 7.96 8.97
C SER A 236 5.92 7.36 10.37
N GLY A 237 5.72 8.21 11.37
CA GLY A 237 5.47 7.82 12.76
C GLY A 237 4.21 7.01 12.92
N THR A 238 3.08 7.39 12.29
CA THR A 238 1.86 6.58 12.30
C THR A 238 2.11 5.20 11.70
N LEU A 239 2.75 5.11 10.53
CA LEU A 239 3.00 3.81 9.88
C LEU A 239 3.90 2.90 10.73
N TRP A 240 4.97 3.43 11.31
CA TRP A 240 5.86 2.65 12.19
C TRP A 240 5.21 2.29 13.52
N ALA A 241 4.52 3.23 14.16
CA ALA A 241 3.82 2.99 15.42
C ALA A 241 2.74 1.91 15.24
N CYS A 242 1.91 2.02 14.19
CA CYS A 242 0.92 0.99 13.88
C CYS A 242 1.58 -0.35 13.55
N ALA A 243 2.65 -0.38 12.75
CA ALA A 243 3.35 -1.63 12.43
C ALA A 243 3.85 -2.34 13.70
N ILE A 244 4.46 -1.61 14.64
CA ILE A 244 4.94 -2.14 15.92
C ILE A 244 3.77 -2.61 16.80
N LEU A 245 2.76 -1.75 16.98
CA LEU A 245 1.64 -1.98 17.89
C LEU A 245 0.80 -3.17 17.42
N PHE A 246 0.44 -3.22 16.12
CA PHE A 246 -0.31 -4.33 15.56
C PHE A 246 0.48 -5.63 15.51
N SER A 247 1.81 -5.57 15.31
CA SER A 247 2.64 -6.78 15.46
C SER A 247 2.55 -7.36 16.87
N GLY A 248 2.56 -6.50 17.90
CA GLY A 248 2.33 -6.92 19.29
C GLY A 248 0.94 -7.54 19.49
N LEU A 249 -0.12 -6.88 19.01
CA LEU A 249 -1.50 -7.38 19.13
C LEU A 249 -1.72 -8.72 18.41
N ILE A 250 -1.16 -8.90 17.22
CA ILE A 250 -1.27 -10.15 16.45
C ILE A 250 -0.66 -11.30 17.25
N LEU A 251 0.48 -11.08 17.90
CA LEU A 251 1.14 -12.12 18.70
C LEU A 251 0.34 -12.54 19.94
N LEU A 252 -0.58 -11.70 20.45
CA LEU A 252 -1.46 -12.07 21.55
C LEU A 252 -2.49 -13.13 21.15
N ILE A 253 -2.88 -13.15 19.87
CA ILE A 253 -3.91 -14.05 19.32
C ILE A 253 -3.34 -15.14 18.41
N GLN A 254 -2.06 -15.03 18.02
CA GLN A 254 -1.42 -15.98 17.12
C GLN A 254 -1.15 -17.32 17.83
N PRO A 255 -1.59 -18.46 17.28
CA PRO A 255 -1.33 -19.77 17.88
C PRO A 255 0.18 -20.06 17.94
N LYS A 256 0.69 -20.48 19.10
CA LYS A 256 2.13 -20.74 19.31
C LYS A 256 2.74 -21.74 18.32
N ASN A 257 1.94 -22.66 17.78
CA ASN A 257 2.41 -23.69 16.84
C ASN A 257 2.73 -23.14 15.43
N THR A 258 2.31 -21.92 15.10
CA THR A 258 2.64 -21.30 13.79
C THR A 258 4.09 -20.83 13.69
N ILE A 259 4.82 -20.75 14.81
CA ILE A 259 6.19 -20.24 14.85
C ILE A 259 7.22 -21.33 14.49
N SER A 260 6.86 -22.62 14.62
CA SER A 260 7.78 -23.75 14.46
C SER A 260 7.83 -24.37 13.05
N GLU A 261 6.92 -24.01 12.14
CA GLU A 261 6.81 -24.68 10.83
C GLU A 261 7.46 -23.92 9.66
N GLU A 262 7.84 -22.65 9.83
CA GLU A 262 8.43 -21.80 8.76
C GLU A 262 9.86 -21.31 9.08
N GLY A 263 10.55 -21.97 10.04
CA GLY A 263 11.94 -21.66 10.44
C GLY A 263 13.00 -22.23 9.52
#